data_AF-A0AA47MKT9-F1
#
_entry.id   AF-A0AA47MKT9-F1
#
_cell.length_a   1.000
_cell.length_b   1.000
_cell.length_c   1.000
_cell.angle_alpha   90.00
_cell.angle_beta   90.00
_cell.angle_gamma   90.00
#
_symmetry.space_group_name_H-M   'P 1'
#
loop_
_entity.id
_entity.type
_entity.pdbx_description
1 polymer ?
#
loop_
_entity_poly.entity_id
_entity_poly.type
_entity_poly.pdbx_seq_one_letter_code
_entity_poly.pdbx_strand_id
1 'polypeptide(L)' 'MEETGRRNGLVAFVQRKLEEEGVEEAIALHCIIHQQTLCSKCLKFDNVMSVVVKCVNHIRSRVLKHRKFRVFLQEIESA' A
#
# COMPACT_ATOMS: atom_id res chain seq x y z
N MET A 1 6.01 -5.81 -12.57
CA MET A 1 7.14 -5.08 -11.93
C MET A 1 7.49 -5.76 -10.61
N GLU A 2 7.87 -7.03 -10.68
CA GLU A 2 8.20 -7.88 -9.53
C GLU A 2 9.70 -7.74 -9.12
N GLU A 3 10.41 -6.71 -9.61
CA GLU A 3 11.87 -6.81 -9.79
C GLU A 3 12.72 -5.67 -9.26
N THR A 4 12.19 -4.72 -8.48
CA THR A 4 13.08 -3.76 -7.79
C THR A 4 13.75 -4.47 -6.61
N GLY A 5 14.84 -5.18 -6.89
CA GLY A 5 15.70 -5.81 -5.88
C GLY A 5 15.97 -7.30 -6.04
N ARG A 6 15.35 -7.98 -7.02
CA ARG A 6 15.51 -9.45 -7.21
C ARG A 6 16.96 -9.90 -7.43
N ARG A 7 17.76 -9.04 -8.08
CA ARG A 7 19.18 -9.33 -8.37
C ARG A 7 20.18 -8.46 -7.59
N ASN A 8 19.78 -7.24 -7.24
CA ASN A 8 20.66 -6.21 -6.64
C ASN A 8 20.10 -5.61 -5.34
N GLY A 9 19.06 -6.20 -4.77
CA GLY A 9 18.45 -5.74 -3.52
C GLY A 9 19.14 -6.37 -2.31
N LEU A 10 18.86 -5.81 -1.13
CA LEU A 10 19.38 -6.33 0.14
C LEU A 10 19.10 -7.83 0.31
N VAL A 11 17.86 -8.27 0.03
CA VAL A 11 17.47 -9.69 0.09
C VAL A 11 18.35 -10.55 -0.82
N ALA A 12 18.58 -10.12 -2.07
CA ALA A 12 19.42 -10.86 -3.02
C ALA A 12 20.89 -10.94 -2.58
N PHE A 13 21.42 -9.88 -1.95
CA PHE A 13 22.78 -9.90 -1.41
C PHE A 13 22.93 -10.80 -0.19
N VAL A 14 21.98 -10.73 0.74
CA VAL A 14 21.97 -11.60 1.92
C VAL A 14 21.83 -13.05 1.50
N GLN A 15 20.92 -13.36 0.58
CA GLN A 15 20.71 -14.71 0.07
C GLN A 15 21.98 -15.31 -0.56
N ARG A 16 22.66 -14.54 -1.42
CA ARG A 16 23.95 -14.97 -2.02
C ARG A 16 25.02 -15.23 -0.95
N LYS A 17 25.07 -14.39 0.08
CA LYS A 17 26.01 -14.58 1.19
C LYS A 17 25.72 -15.84 2.01
N LEU A 18 24.45 -16.17 2.21
CA LEU A 18 24.05 -17.41 2.88
C LEU A 18 24.42 -18.65 2.04
N GLU A 19 24.20 -18.59 0.73
CA GLU A 19 24.63 -19.63 -0.22
C GLU A 19 26.15 -19.85 -0.20
N GLU A 20 26.95 -18.77 -0.17
CA GLU A 20 28.42 -18.83 -0.07
C GLU A 20 28.91 -19.49 1.22
N GLU A 21 28.18 -19.32 2.33
CA GLU A 21 28.50 -19.88 3.64
C GLU A 21 27.88 -21.28 3.87
N GLY A 22 27.17 -21.83 2.87
CA GLY A 22 26.49 -23.13 2.99
C GLY A 22 25.32 -23.14 3.97
N VAL A 23 24.73 -21.97 4.25
CA VAL A 23 23.58 -21.80 5.13
C VAL A 23 22.29 -21.95 4.33
N GLU A 24 21.26 -22.55 4.94
CA GLU A 24 19.94 -22.72 4.34
C GLU A 24 19.28 -21.36 4.02
N GLU A 25 18.38 -21.35 3.04
CA GLU A 25 17.73 -20.13 2.54
C GLU A 25 16.97 -19.39 3.64
N ALA A 26 17.16 -18.06 3.70
CA ALA A 26 16.48 -17.22 4.69
C ALA A 26 15.08 -16.83 4.23
N ILE A 27 14.14 -16.78 5.18
CA ILE A 27 12.80 -16.26 4.93
C ILE A 27 12.87 -14.73 4.81
N ALA A 28 12.62 -14.23 3.60
CA ALA A 28 12.50 -12.80 3.35
C ALA A 28 11.13 -12.28 3.77
N LEU A 29 11.03 -11.71 4.97
CA LEU A 29 9.84 -10.99 5.42
C LEU A 29 9.91 -9.53 4.97
N HIS A 30 9.02 -9.14 4.06
CA HIS A 30 8.81 -7.73 3.75
C HIS A 30 7.92 -7.09 4.82
N CYS A 31 8.21 -5.85 5.22
CA CYS A 31 7.28 -5.14 6.09
C CYS A 31 5.94 -4.93 5.35
N ILE A 32 4.84 -4.99 6.09
CA ILE A 32 3.47 -4.85 5.55
C ILE A 32 3.31 -3.57 4.72
N ILE A 33 3.99 -2.48 5.09
CA ILE A 33 3.96 -1.19 4.39
C ILE A 33 4.58 -1.31 2.99
N HIS A 34 5.71 -2.01 2.86
CA HIS A 34 6.32 -2.28 1.56
C HIS A 34 5.41 -3.15 0.68
N GLN A 35 4.79 -4.18 1.26
CA GLN A 35 3.87 -5.05 0.54
C GLN A 35 2.65 -4.28 0.03
N GLN A 36 2.05 -3.44 0.86
CA GLN A 36 0.92 -2.60 0.48
C GLN A 36 1.27 -1.63 -0.66
N THR A 37 2.45 -1.01 -0.58
CA THR A 37 2.95 -0.09 -1.62
C THR A 37 3.24 -0.82 -2.93
N LEU A 38 3.74 -2.06 -2.87
CA LEU A 38 3.95 -2.87 -4.06
C LEU A 38 2.62 -3.34 -4.66
N CYS A 39 1.71 -3.80 -3.81
CA CYS A 39 0.38 -4.27 -4.18
C CYS A 39 -0.44 -3.18 -4.89
N SER A 40 -0.39 -1.93 -4.41
CA SER A 40 -1.08 -0.80 -5.04
C SER A 40 -0.56 -0.50 -6.46
N LYS A 41 0.73 -0.72 -6.72
CA LYS A 41 1.34 -0.58 -8.06
C LYS A 41 0.95 -1.73 -8.99
N CYS A 42 0.78 -2.94 -8.46
CA CYS A 42 0.42 -4.12 -9.25
C CYS A 42 -1.07 -4.17 -9.59
N LEU A 43 -1.95 -3.84 -8.64
CA LEU A 43 -3.40 -4.00 -8.78
C LEU A 43 -4.09 -2.91 -9.61
N LYS A 44 -3.35 -1.92 -10.14
CA LYS A 44 -3.84 -0.83 -11.01
C LYS A 44 -5.25 -0.33 -10.64
N PHE A 45 -5.36 0.31 -9.49
CA PHE A 45 -6.62 0.88 -9.00
C PHE A 45 -7.00 2.22 -9.65
N ASP A 46 -6.39 2.62 -10.76
CA ASP A 46 -6.56 3.97 -11.34
C ASP A 46 -8.02 4.32 -11.62
N ASN A 47 -8.81 3.36 -12.10
CA ASN A 47 -10.24 3.52 -12.35
C ASN A 47 -11.03 3.75 -11.05
N VAL A 48 -10.75 2.97 -10.01
CA VAL A 48 -11.40 3.09 -8.69
C VAL A 48 -10.97 4.39 -8.02
N MET A 49 -9.67 4.67 -7.97
CA MET A 49 -9.10 5.85 -7.33
C MET A 49 -9.58 7.14 -8.02
N SER A 50 -9.76 7.14 -9.33
CA SER A 50 -10.35 8.28 -10.06
C SER A 50 -11.75 8.63 -9.53
N VAL A 51 -12.60 7.63 -9.29
CA VAL A 51 -13.94 7.85 -8.72
C VAL A 51 -13.84 8.28 -7.26
N VAL A 52 -13.04 7.60 -6.44
CA VAL A 52 -12.86 7.91 -5.01
C VAL A 52 -12.38 9.34 -4.82
N VAL A 53 -11.35 9.76 -5.56
CA VAL A 53 -10.79 11.12 -5.48
C VAL A 53 -11.83 12.16 -5.89
N LYS A 54 -12.60 11.92 -6.96
CA LYS A 54 -13.69 12.82 -7.37
C LYS A 54 -14.75 12.96 -6.28
N CYS A 55 -15.19 11.85 -5.69
CA CYS A 55 -16.17 11.85 -4.60
C CYS A 55 -15.67 12.62 -3.37
N VAL A 56 -14.45 12.34 -2.92
CA VAL A 56 -13.83 13.02 -1.76
C VAL A 56 -13.69 14.52 -2.04
N ASN A 57 -13.20 14.90 -3.22
CA ASN A 57 -13.07 16.30 -3.61
C ASN A 57 -14.44 17.01 -3.67
N HIS A 58 -15.47 16.33 -4.17
CA HIS A 58 -16.82 16.86 -4.19
C HIS A 58 -17.36 17.16 -2.77
N ILE A 59 -17.16 16.24 -1.84
CA ILE A 59 -17.54 16.41 -0.42
C ILE A 59 -16.76 17.57 0.21
N ARG A 60 -15.44 17.62 -0.02
CA ARG A 60 -14.54 18.64 0.56
C ARG A 60 -14.76 20.03 -0.03
N SER A 61 -15.18 20.14 -1.29
CA SER A 61 -15.35 21.43 -1.99
C SER A 61 -16.43 22.33 -1.41
N ARG A 62 -17.36 21.78 -0.59
CA ARG A 62 -18.47 22.52 0.00
C ARG A 62 -18.51 22.31 1.50
N VAL A 63 -18.35 23.40 2.26
CA VAL A 63 -18.31 23.39 3.73
C VAL A 63 -19.50 22.64 4.35
N LEU A 64 -20.72 22.88 3.86
CA LEU A 64 -21.91 22.19 4.38
C LEU A 64 -21.89 20.68 4.10
N LYS A 65 -21.44 20.24 2.92
CA LYS A 65 -21.34 18.81 2.59
C LYS A 65 -20.30 18.14 3.46
N HIS A 66 -19.14 18.78 3.64
CA HIS A 66 -18.09 18.28 4.50
C HIS A 66 -18.57 18.14 5.95
N ARG A 67 -19.25 19.15 6.51
CA ARG A 67 -19.79 19.09 7.87
C ARG A 67 -20.81 17.97 8.03
N LYS A 68 -21.78 17.84 7.13
CA LYS A 68 -22.78 16.76 7.17
C LYS A 68 -22.14 15.37 7.07
N PHE A 69 -21.18 15.20 6.18
CA PHE A 69 -20.45 13.94 6.04
C PHE A 69 -19.67 13.59 7.32
N ARG A 70 -19.04 14.57 7.97
CA ARG A 70 -18.37 14.33 9.26
C ARG A 70 -19.32 13.87 10.36
N VAL A 71 -20.51 14.48 10.46
CA VAL A 71 -21.53 14.07 11.44
C VAL A 71 -21.98 12.64 11.17
N PHE A 72 -22.27 12.31 9.90
CA PHE A 72 -22.61 10.96 9.50
C PHE A 72 -21.53 9.92 9.86
N LEU A 73 -20.25 10.24 9.67
CA LEU A 73 -19.16 9.36 10.09
C LEU A 73 -19.13 9.13 11.61
N GLN A 74 -19.36 10.17 12.40
CA GLN A 74 -19.43 10.06 13.86
C GLN A 74 -20.59 9.18 14.32
N GLU A 75 -21.74 9.28 13.64
CA GLU A 75 -22.90 8.42 13.91
C GLU A 75 -22.60 6.94 13.62
N ILE A 76 -21.89 6.64 12.53
CA ILE A 76 -21.46 5.26 12.21
C ILE A 76 -20.48 4.72 13.24
N GLU A 77 -19.47 5.51 13.62
CA GLU A 77 -18.44 5.08 14.58
C GLU A 77 -18.99 4.87 16.00
N SER A 78 -20.18 5.43 16.28
CA SER A 78 -20.86 5.30 17.58
C SER A 78 -21.88 4.15 17.62
N ALA A 79 -22.07 3.43 16.50
CA ALA A 79 -22.98 2.29 16.35
C ALA A 79 -22.24 0.95 16.50
#